data_AF-A0A7X2SZC3-F1
#
_entry.id   AF-A0A7X2SZC3-F1
#
_cell.length_a   1.000
_cell.length_b   1.000
_cell.length_c   1.000
_cell.angle_alpha   90.00
_cell.angle_beta   90.00
_cell.angle_gamma   90.00
#
_symmetry.space_group_name_H-M   'P 1'
#
loop_
_entity.id
_entity.type
_entity.pdbx_description
1 polymer ?
#
loop_
_entity_poly.entity_id
_entity_poly.type
_entity_poly.pdbx_seq_one_letter_code
_entity_poly.pdbx_strand_id
1 'polypeptide(L)'
;LLSRLLSIVDPKIEVMSGYPANCSVWLTVYYQRKSRQWSYEWYDRVGYHRPTELGSSMECLMREVSDRGASHQEHLIARRAMAESVFFEA
;
A
#
# COMPACT_ATOMS: atom_id res chain seq x y z
N LEU A 1 28.84 -11.25 24.78
CA LEU A 1 28.98 -11.02 23.33
C LEU A 1 27.79 -11.53 22.48
N LEU A 2 26.67 -11.93 23.08
CA LEU A 2 25.49 -12.48 22.37
C LEU A 2 24.31 -11.48 22.29
N SER A 3 24.58 -10.18 22.19
CA SER A 3 23.56 -9.12 22.14
C SER A 3 23.52 -8.37 20.81
N ARG A 4 24.08 -8.95 19.72
CA ARG A 4 24.46 -8.16 18.53
C ARG A 4 23.78 -8.47 17.20
N LEU A 5 22.72 -9.28 17.15
CA LEU A 5 22.03 -9.56 15.87
C LEU A 5 20.51 -9.79 16.02
N LEU A 6 19.82 -9.02 16.87
CA LEU A 6 18.44 -8.69 16.49
C LEU A 6 18.61 -7.68 15.36
N SER A 7 18.61 -8.15 14.11
CA SER A 7 18.35 -7.27 12.98
C SER A 7 17.16 -6.42 13.39
N ILE A 8 17.31 -5.11 13.37
CA ILE A 8 16.25 -4.20 13.78
C ILE A 8 15.17 -4.41 12.73
N VAL A 9 14.23 -5.33 12.98
CA VAL A 9 13.07 -5.54 12.12
C VAL A 9 12.38 -4.20 12.07
N ASP A 10 12.33 -3.62 10.88
CA ASP A 10 11.57 -2.41 10.62
C ASP A 10 10.17 -2.84 10.19
N PRO A 11 9.17 -2.73 11.08
CA PRO A 11 7.85 -3.28 10.80
C PRO A 11 7.21 -2.53 9.63
N LYS A 12 6.62 -3.28 8.70
CA LYS A 12 5.76 -2.72 7.65
C LYS A 12 4.45 -2.28 8.28
N ILE A 13 4.17 -0.98 8.22
CA ILE A 13 2.88 -0.41 8.61
C ILE A 13 2.05 -0.26 7.34
N GLU A 14 0.92 -0.94 7.27
CA GLU A 14 0.00 -0.80 6.14
C GLU A 14 -0.68 0.57 6.20
N VAL A 15 -0.54 1.34 5.12
CA VAL A 15 -1.06 2.72 5.04
C VAL A 15 -2.28 2.77 4.13
N MET A 16 -2.21 2.13 2.97
CA MET A 16 -3.32 2.06 2.02
C MET A 16 -3.37 0.68 1.36
N SER A 17 -4.57 0.22 1.03
CA SER A 17 -4.75 -0.97 0.21
C SER A 17 -6.04 -0.92 -0.62
N GLY A 18 -6.05 -1.66 -1.72
CA GLY A 18 -7.22 -1.72 -2.62
C GLY A 18 -6.85 -1.96 -4.07
N TYR A 19 -7.81 -1.65 -4.95
CA TYR A 19 -7.61 -1.66 -6.40
C TYR A 19 -7.30 -0.26 -6.89
N PRO A 20 -6.14 -0.03 -7.46
CA PRO A 20 -5.86 1.28 -8.00
C PRO A 20 -6.54 1.50 -9.36
N ALA A 21 -6.57 2.77 -9.82
CA ALA A 21 -7.11 3.10 -11.13
C ALA A 21 -6.37 2.33 -12.24
N ASN A 22 -7.05 2.01 -13.33
CA ASN A 22 -6.56 1.23 -14.47
C ASN A 22 -5.91 -0.12 -14.14
N CYS A 23 -6.12 -0.65 -12.93
CA CYS A 23 -5.50 -1.88 -12.49
C CYS A 23 -6.52 -2.92 -12.02
N SER A 24 -6.26 -4.17 -12.37
CA SER A 24 -7.06 -5.33 -11.95
C SER A 24 -6.46 -6.07 -10.76
N VAL A 25 -5.32 -5.60 -10.23
CA VAL A 25 -4.54 -6.28 -9.18
C VAL A 25 -4.61 -5.48 -7.89
N TRP A 26 -4.77 -6.17 -6.76
CA TRP A 26 -4.76 -5.54 -5.44
C TRP A 26 -3.36 -5.08 -5.08
N LEU A 27 -3.26 -3.85 -4.55
CA LEU A 27 -2.02 -3.25 -4.07
C LEU A 27 -2.14 -2.98 -2.58
N THR A 28 -1.07 -3.25 -1.83
CA THR A 28 -0.87 -2.76 -0.48
C THR A 28 0.37 -1.87 -0.40
N VAL A 29 0.20 -0.68 0.18
CA VAL A 29 1.24 0.32 0.40
C VAL A 29 1.64 0.30 1.86
N TYR A 30 2.94 0.12 2.11
CA TYR A 30 3.51 0.10 3.45
C TYR A 30 4.49 1.24 3.67
N TYR A 31 4.53 1.72 4.91
CA TYR A 31 5.58 2.61 5.40
C TYR A 31 6.35 1.96 6.56
N GLN A 32 7.66 2.17 6.56
CA GLN A 32 8.59 1.61 7.52
C GLN A 32 9.28 2.78 8.24
N ARG A 33 8.90 3.03 9.50
CA ARG A 33 9.27 4.26 10.22
C ARG A 33 10.77 4.36 10.51
N LYS A 34 11.43 3.24 10.81
CA LYS A 34 12.85 3.28 11.25
C LYS A 34 13.76 3.63 10.09
N SER A 35 13.51 3.05 8.92
CA SER A 35 14.22 3.29 7.66
C SER A 35 13.67 4.47 6.88
N ARG A 36 12.45 4.93 7.21
CA ARG A 36 11.70 5.97 6.49
C ARG A 36 11.46 5.58 5.02
N GLN A 37 11.22 4.30 4.77
CA GLN A 37 11.02 3.77 3.43
C GLN A 37 9.56 3.43 3.17
N TRP A 38 9.17 3.59 1.90
CA TRP A 38 7.91 3.10 1.36
C TRP A 38 8.17 1.79 0.63
N SER A 39 7.23 0.85 0.73
CA SER A 39 7.28 -0.40 -0.03
C SER A 39 5.88 -0.78 -0.50
N TYR A 40 5.82 -1.51 -1.61
CA TYR A 40 4.60 -1.85 -2.33
C TYR A 40 4.52 -3.36 -2.52
N GLU A 41 3.35 -3.95 -2.29
CA GLU A 41 3.11 -5.37 -2.56
C GLU A 41 1.89 -5.53 -3.44
N TRP A 42 2.10 -6.21 -4.57
CA TRP A 42 1.08 -6.52 -5.56
C TRP A 42 0.63 -7.97 -5.41
N TYR A 43 -0.68 -8.16 -5.36
CA TYR A 43 -1.29 -9.46 -5.17
C TYR A 43 -1.84 -9.97 -6.50
N ASP A 44 -0.92 -10.34 -7.39
CA ASP A 44 -1.26 -10.93 -8.69
C ASP A 44 -1.39 -12.46 -8.56
N ARG A 45 -2.42 -12.89 -7.84
CA ARG A 45 -2.77 -14.30 -7.67
C ARG A 45 -4.25 -14.49 -7.97
N VAL A 46 -4.58 -15.67 -8.50
CA VAL A 46 -5.97 -16.07 -8.73
C VAL A 46 -6.77 -15.88 -7.42
N GLY A 47 -7.88 -15.15 -7.51
CA GLY A 47 -8.73 -14.79 -6.37
C GLY A 47 -8.48 -13.39 -5.78
N TYR A 48 -7.41 -12.69 -6.17
CA TYR A 48 -7.13 -11.32 -5.74
C TYR A 48 -7.40 -10.27 -6.81
N HIS A 49 -7.82 -10.68 -8.01
CA HIS A 49 -8.20 -9.76 -9.06
C HIS A 49 -9.45 -8.96 -8.69
N ARG A 50 -9.55 -7.74 -9.24
CA ARG A 50 -10.68 -6.84 -9.06
C ARG A 50 -11.99 -7.53 -9.46
N PRO A 51 -12.95 -7.66 -8.52
CA PRO A 51 -14.28 -8.17 -8.85
C PRO A 51 -14.97 -7.25 -9.86
N THR A 52 -15.62 -7.83 -10.86
CA THR A 52 -16.31 -7.11 -11.95
C THR A 52 -17.44 -6.23 -11.44
N GLU A 53 -17.97 -6.54 -10.25
CA GLU A 53 -19.07 -5.82 -9.60
C GLU A 53 -18.61 -4.48 -9.01
N LEU A 54 -17.29 -4.28 -8.80
CA LEU A 54 -16.72 -3.05 -8.26
C LEU A 54 -16.53 -1.94 -9.31
N GLY A 55 -17.21 -2.04 -10.45
CA GLY A 55 -17.26 -1.00 -11.47
C GLY A 55 -16.02 -0.93 -12.37
N SER A 56 -15.87 0.23 -13.02
CA SER A 56 -14.84 0.45 -14.06
C SER A 56 -13.43 0.31 -13.51
N SER A 57 -12.56 -0.38 -14.25
CA SER A 57 -11.13 -0.45 -13.94
C SER A 57 -10.49 0.93 -13.80
N MET A 58 -11.04 1.98 -14.43
CA MET A 58 -10.54 3.35 -14.35
C MET A 58 -10.72 4.00 -12.97
N GLU A 59 -11.60 3.48 -12.12
CA GLU A 59 -11.82 4.03 -10.78
C GLU A 59 -10.74 3.55 -9.80
N CYS A 60 -10.16 4.46 -9.02
CA CYS A 60 -9.28 4.13 -7.91
C CYS A 60 -10.09 3.77 -6.67
N LEU A 61 -9.99 2.52 -6.24
CA LEU A 61 -10.60 1.96 -5.03
C LEU A 61 -9.58 1.75 -3.90
N MET A 62 -8.42 2.40 -3.96
CA MET A 62 -7.47 2.41 -2.86
C MET A 62 -8.08 3.12 -1.65
N ARG A 63 -8.01 2.49 -0.48
CA ARG A 63 -8.53 3.00 0.79
C ARG A 63 -7.42 3.10 1.82
N GLU A 64 -7.60 4.00 2.77
CA GLU A 64 -6.73 4.09 3.94
C GLU A 64 -7.01 2.94 4.89
N VAL A 65 -5.93 2.43 5.47
CA VAL A 65 -6.01 1.39 6.48
C VAL A 65 -5.85 2.05 7.84
N SER A 66 -6.96 2.14 8.58
CA SER A 66 -7.03 2.89 9.84
C SER A 66 -6.71 2.04 11.08
N ASP A 67 -6.76 0.72 10.97
CA ASP A 67 -6.62 -0.23 12.09
C ASP A 67 -5.22 -0.87 12.20
N ARG A 68 -4.27 -0.47 11.33
CA ARG A 68 -2.90 -1.02 11.26
C ARG A 68 -1.81 -0.08 11.77
N GLY A 69 -2.18 1.00 12.46
CA GLY A 69 -1.24 1.86 13.19
C GLY A 69 -0.55 2.93 12.35
N ALA A 70 -0.97 3.12 11.10
CA ALA A 70 -0.61 4.29 10.31
C ALA A 70 -1.20 5.56 10.93
N SER A 71 -0.39 6.61 10.99
CA SER A 71 -0.78 7.94 11.46
C SER A 71 -1.45 8.74 10.35
N HIS A 72 -2.23 9.74 10.72
CA HIS A 72 -2.89 10.65 9.78
C HIS A 72 -1.90 11.32 8.79
N GLN A 73 -0.69 11.64 9.25
CA GLN A 73 0.34 12.22 8.39
C GLN A 73 0.86 11.22 7.34
N GLU A 74 1.03 9.95 7.72
CA GLU A 74 1.45 8.90 6.79
C GLU A 74 0.36 8.65 5.74
N HIS A 75 -0.91 8.65 6.14
CA HIS A 75 -2.05 8.61 5.22
C HIS A 75 -2.06 9.81 4.25
N LEU A 76 -1.84 11.03 4.76
CA LEU A 76 -1.75 12.24 3.94
C LEU A 76 -0.64 12.14 2.87
N ILE A 77 0.53 11.67 3.25
CA ILE A 77 1.67 11.49 2.34
C ILE A 77 1.35 10.41 1.30
N ALA A 78 0.79 9.27 1.71
CA ALA A 78 0.40 8.21 0.79
C ALA A 78 -0.65 8.69 -0.22
N ARG A 79 -1.68 9.43 0.22
CA ARG A 79 -2.68 10.02 -0.68
C ARG A 79 -2.05 10.98 -1.70
N ARG A 80 -1.13 11.84 -1.27
CA ARG A 80 -0.43 12.75 -2.19
C ARG A 80 0.41 11.98 -3.19
N ALA A 81 1.19 10.99 -2.74
CA ALA A 81 1.98 10.14 -3.62
C ALA A 81 1.08 9.42 -4.65
N MET A 82 -0.08 8.90 -4.23
CA MET A 82 -1.05 8.27 -5.14
C MET A 82 -1.69 9.24 -6.14
N ALA A 83 -1.80 10.53 -5.81
CA ALA A 83 -2.38 11.55 -6.68
C ALA A 83 -1.35 12.19 -7.63
N GLU A 84 -0.11 12.35 -7.17
CA GLU A 84 0.99 12.97 -7.90
C GLU A 84 1.66 12.01 -8.87
N SER A 85 1.77 10.75 -8.48
CA SER A 85 2.23 9.73 -9.39
C SER A 85 1.02 9.25 -10.19
N VAL A 86 1.14 9.29 -11.50
CA VAL A 86 0.27 8.56 -12.43
C VAL A 86 0.53 7.05 -12.23
N PHE A 87 0.30 6.51 -11.02
CA PHE A 87 0.86 5.25 -10.54
C PHE A 87 0.34 4.00 -11.31
N PHE A 88 -0.49 4.22 -12.33
CA PHE A 88 -1.21 3.22 -13.11
C PHE A 88 -1.50 3.67 -14.55
N GLU A 89 -0.48 4.08 -15.30
CA GLU A 89 -0.59 3.86 -16.74
C GLU A 89 -0.50 2.35 -16.97
N ALA A 90 -1.60 1.80 -17.50
CA ALA A 90 -1.79 0.37 -17.78
C ALA A 90 -0.76 -0.17 -18.79
#